data_AF-A0A8I0L328-F1
#
_entry.id   AF-A0A8I0L328-F1
#
_cell.length_a   1.000
_cell.length_b   1.000
_cell.length_c   1.000
_cell.angle_alpha   90.00
_cell.angle_beta   90.00
_cell.angle_gamma   90.00
#
_symmetry.space_group_name_H-M   'P 1'
#
loop_
_entity.id
_entity.type
_entity.pdbx_description
1 polymer ?
#
loop_
_entity_poly.entity_id
_entity_poly.type
_entity_poly.pdbx_seq_one_letter_code
_entity_poly.pdbx_strand_id
1 'polypeptide(L)'
;MTFRACVRSVHVAALLAGLSLAGCGEAPSTATRTGVPSAPTASADPAAALVARFRLGKGLAQLADEAARSTATFASMVEQTGADAATQRVQAEIGRLLPAYQARWDGMLAAIYARHFSADALHSLASQGTRSPHAARFNALQNTVAAEMRADAQPLLRQLVADALTRASQPR
;
A
#
# COMPACT_ATOMS: atom_id res chain seq x y z
N MET A 1 -17.14 -6.72 33.92
CA MET A 1 -16.66 -7.97 33.29
C MET A 1 -15.15 -7.87 33.15
N THR A 2 -14.41 -8.79 33.75
CA THR A 2 -12.94 -8.78 33.82
C THR A 2 -12.42 -10.13 33.33
N PHE A 3 -11.60 -10.14 32.28
CA PHE A 3 -10.88 -11.33 31.85
C PHE A 3 -9.37 -11.04 31.90
N ARG A 4 -8.70 -11.64 32.89
CA ARG A 4 -7.24 -11.79 32.91
C ARG A 4 -6.86 -13.02 32.09
N ALA A 5 -5.71 -12.95 31.44
CA ALA A 5 -5.14 -14.07 30.69
C ALA A 5 -4.78 -15.26 31.59
N CYS A 6 -4.72 -16.44 31.01
CA CYS A 6 -3.99 -17.58 31.57
C CYS A 6 -3.31 -18.37 30.44
N VAL A 7 -2.10 -18.89 30.70
CA VAL A 7 -1.25 -19.56 29.71
C VAL A 7 -1.03 -21.01 30.09
N ARG A 8 -1.05 -21.93 29.10
CA ARG A 8 -0.35 -23.24 29.11
C ARG A 8 -0.54 -23.88 27.73
N SER A 9 0.50 -24.19 26.94
CA SER A 9 1.71 -25.02 27.10
C SER A 9 1.51 -26.52 26.83
N VAL A 10 2.29 -26.97 25.83
CA VAL A 10 2.85 -28.33 25.62
C VAL A 10 1.88 -29.45 25.24
N HIS A 11 2.15 -30.07 24.08
CA HIS A 11 2.18 -31.53 23.91
C HIS A 11 3.49 -31.92 23.22
N VAL A 12 4.06 -33.07 23.61
CA VAL A 12 5.33 -33.63 23.11
C VAL A 12 5.10 -35.08 22.68
N ALA A 13 5.54 -35.44 21.47
CA ALA A 13 5.95 -36.79 21.04
C ALA A 13 6.65 -36.62 19.66
N ALA A 14 7.90 -36.96 19.36
CA ALA A 14 8.89 -37.95 19.82
C ALA A 14 8.93 -39.26 18.99
N LEU A 15 10.16 -39.55 18.49
CA LEU A 15 10.68 -40.81 17.88
C LEU A 15 10.04 -41.18 16.51
N LEU A 16 10.71 -41.85 15.54
CA LEU A 16 12.09 -42.26 15.22
C LEU A 16 12.12 -42.55 13.67
N ALA A 17 13.20 -42.79 12.89
CA ALA A 17 14.65 -43.00 13.05
C ALA A 17 15.40 -42.55 11.74
N GLY A 18 16.71 -42.82 11.59
CA GLY A 18 17.44 -42.64 10.31
C GLY A 18 18.96 -42.46 10.39
N LEU A 19 19.71 -43.46 10.90
CA LEU A 19 21.17 -43.39 11.04
C LEU A 19 21.89 -43.85 9.76
N SER A 20 22.92 -43.12 9.31
CA SER A 20 23.93 -43.65 8.38
C SER A 20 25.27 -42.94 8.58
N LEU A 21 26.35 -43.70 8.51
CA LEU A 21 27.70 -43.31 8.93
C LEU A 21 28.58 -42.85 7.77
N ALA A 22 29.66 -42.15 8.16
CA ALA A 22 30.97 -42.12 7.51
C ALA A 22 31.11 -41.42 6.14
N GLY A 23 31.95 -40.38 6.14
CA GLY A 23 32.39 -39.67 4.95
C GLY A 23 33.38 -38.56 5.30
N CYS A 24 34.58 -38.90 5.77
CA CYS A 24 35.67 -37.92 5.90
C CYS A 24 36.10 -37.45 4.50
N GLY A 25 36.15 -36.13 4.31
CA GLY A 25 36.48 -35.52 3.02
C GLY A 25 36.77 -34.03 3.18
N GLU A 26 37.90 -33.71 3.80
CA GLU A 26 38.37 -32.33 3.91
C GLU A 26 39.10 -31.92 2.63
N ALA A 27 38.68 -30.81 2.04
CA ALA A 27 39.33 -30.21 0.87
C ALA A 27 39.24 -28.66 0.95
N PRO A 28 40.33 -27.96 1.30
CA PRO A 28 40.35 -26.51 1.30
C PRO A 28 40.50 -25.98 -0.13
N SER A 29 39.39 -25.66 -0.77
CA SER A 29 39.39 -24.84 -1.99
C SER A 29 39.14 -23.38 -1.64
N THR A 30 40.22 -22.60 -1.60
CA THR A 30 40.21 -21.14 -1.54
C THR A 30 39.69 -20.55 -2.86
N ALA A 31 38.41 -20.79 -3.14
CA ALA A 31 37.69 -20.08 -4.19
C ALA A 31 37.57 -18.61 -3.77
N THR A 32 38.39 -17.77 -4.41
CA THR A 32 38.39 -16.32 -4.27
C THR A 32 36.95 -15.81 -4.27
N ARG A 33 36.50 -15.26 -3.14
CA ARG A 33 35.23 -14.53 -3.08
C ARG A 33 35.43 -13.25 -3.89
N THR A 34 35.26 -13.34 -5.21
CA THR A 34 34.91 -12.20 -6.05
C THR A 34 33.72 -11.57 -5.38
N GLY A 35 33.94 -10.42 -4.74
CA GLY A 35 32.87 -9.57 -4.32
C GLY A 35 32.12 -9.20 -5.58
N VAL A 36 30.98 -9.85 -5.80
CA VAL A 36 29.96 -9.32 -6.69
C VAL A 36 29.74 -7.90 -6.18
N PRO A 37 30.07 -6.84 -6.95
CA PRO A 37 29.63 -5.53 -6.57
C PRO A 37 28.12 -5.63 -6.55
N SER A 38 27.52 -5.59 -5.34
CA SER A 38 26.07 -5.53 -5.20
C SER A 38 25.59 -4.50 -6.19
N ALA A 39 24.78 -4.94 -7.17
CA ALA A 39 24.24 -4.03 -8.17
C ALA A 39 23.70 -2.82 -7.43
N PRO A 40 23.94 -1.58 -7.91
CA PRO A 40 23.40 -0.41 -7.23
C PRO A 40 21.90 -0.62 -7.16
N THR A 41 21.38 -0.93 -5.96
CA THR A 41 19.96 -1.09 -5.71
C THR A 41 19.37 0.25 -6.13
N ALA A 42 18.75 0.27 -7.32
CA ALA A 42 18.44 1.49 -8.03
C ALA A 42 17.80 2.44 -7.04
N SER A 43 18.43 3.61 -6.82
CA SER A 43 18.14 4.50 -5.69
C SER A 43 16.64 4.71 -5.61
N ALA A 44 16.00 3.93 -4.72
CA ALA A 44 14.57 3.79 -4.77
C ALA A 44 14.03 5.13 -4.27
N ASP A 45 13.28 5.82 -5.13
CA ASP A 45 12.80 7.17 -4.85
C ASP A 45 12.31 7.23 -3.39
N PRO A 46 12.98 7.99 -2.52
CA PRO A 46 12.71 7.92 -1.10
C PRO A 46 11.29 8.41 -0.78
N ALA A 47 10.67 9.20 -1.67
CA ALA A 47 9.25 9.53 -1.57
C ALA A 47 8.35 8.34 -1.92
N ALA A 48 8.58 7.64 -3.03
CA ALA A 48 7.85 6.42 -3.36
C ALA A 48 8.01 5.32 -2.28
N ALA A 49 9.23 5.15 -1.74
CA ALA A 49 9.49 4.23 -0.62
C ALA A 49 8.71 4.60 0.64
N LEU A 50 8.59 5.90 0.94
CA LEU A 50 7.78 6.42 2.05
C LEU A 50 6.28 6.11 1.85
N VAL A 51 5.75 6.43 0.66
CA VAL A 51 4.33 6.19 0.29
C VAL A 51 3.99 4.70 0.39
N ALA A 52 4.84 3.83 -0.15
CA ALA A 52 4.66 2.39 -0.09
C ALA A 52 4.70 1.86 1.35
N ARG A 53 5.71 2.26 2.14
CA ARG A 53 5.87 1.79 3.54
C ARG A 53 4.66 2.13 4.41
N PHE A 54 4.18 3.36 4.34
CA PHE A 54 3.07 3.82 5.17
C PHE A 54 1.69 3.60 4.51
N ARG A 55 1.66 3.03 3.30
CA ARG A 55 0.46 2.83 2.46
C ARG A 55 -0.37 4.11 2.32
N LEU A 56 0.29 5.23 2.05
CA LEU A 56 -0.32 6.56 2.13
C LEU A 56 -1.46 6.75 1.11
N GLY A 57 -1.45 6.02 0.00
CA GLY A 57 -2.54 6.04 -0.98
C GLY A 57 -3.70 5.09 -0.75
N LYS A 58 -3.70 4.28 0.33
CA LYS A 58 -4.73 3.23 0.57
C LYS A 58 -6.18 3.74 0.61
N GLY A 59 -6.38 5.04 0.83
CA GLY A 59 -7.70 5.68 0.89
C GLY A 59 -8.38 5.90 -0.48
N LEU A 60 -7.69 5.67 -1.60
CA LEU A 60 -8.22 5.95 -2.94
C LEU A 60 -9.55 5.25 -3.22
N ALA A 61 -9.70 3.97 -2.85
CA ALA A 61 -10.94 3.22 -3.07
C ALA A 61 -12.14 3.82 -2.32
N GLN A 62 -11.93 4.26 -1.07
CA GLN A 62 -12.96 4.91 -0.25
C GLN A 62 -13.33 6.28 -0.82
N LEU A 63 -12.33 7.09 -1.19
CA LEU A 63 -12.56 8.41 -1.80
C LEU A 63 -13.32 8.30 -3.13
N ALA A 64 -13.06 7.25 -3.93
CA ALA A 64 -13.79 6.98 -5.16
C ALA A 64 -15.24 6.55 -4.90
N ASP A 65 -15.49 5.73 -3.88
CA ASP A 65 -16.84 5.30 -3.49
C ASP A 65 -17.68 6.47 -2.94
N GLU A 66 -17.10 7.27 -2.04
CA GLU A 66 -17.73 8.50 -1.52
C GLU A 66 -18.05 9.49 -2.64
N ALA A 67 -17.10 9.74 -3.55
CA ALA A 67 -17.32 10.61 -4.70
C ALA A 67 -18.38 10.04 -5.66
N ALA A 68 -18.36 8.74 -5.98
CA ALA A 68 -19.35 8.11 -6.84
C ALA A 68 -20.78 8.23 -6.27
N ARG A 69 -20.95 8.01 -4.96
CA ARG A 69 -22.25 8.12 -4.27
C ARG A 69 -22.85 9.53 -4.31
N SER A 70 -22.03 10.57 -4.45
CA SER A 70 -22.49 11.95 -4.60
C SER A 70 -22.99 12.31 -6.02
N THR A 71 -22.98 11.37 -6.97
CA THR A 71 -23.39 11.62 -8.36
C THR A 71 -24.86 11.29 -8.65
N ALA A 72 -25.46 12.04 -9.58
CA ALA A 72 -26.79 11.72 -10.11
C ALA A 72 -26.85 10.36 -10.82
N THR A 73 -25.75 9.90 -11.43
CA THR A 73 -25.65 8.56 -12.02
C THR A 73 -25.84 7.46 -10.97
N PHE A 74 -25.20 7.61 -9.80
CA PHE A 74 -25.42 6.68 -8.70
C PHE A 74 -26.86 6.72 -8.19
N ALA A 75 -27.43 7.92 -8.02
CA ALA A 75 -28.83 8.07 -7.60
C ALA A 75 -29.80 7.33 -8.55
N SER A 76 -29.62 7.43 -9.87
CA SER A 76 -30.44 6.69 -10.83
C SER A 76 -30.21 5.16 -10.80
N MET A 77 -29.00 4.69 -10.47
CA MET A 77 -28.76 3.26 -10.24
C MET A 77 -29.48 2.74 -8.99
N VAL A 78 -29.57 3.55 -7.93
CA VAL A 78 -30.40 3.27 -6.75
C VAL A 78 -31.88 3.24 -7.16
N GLU A 79 -32.30 4.21 -7.97
CA GLU A 79 -33.56 4.28 -8.74
C GLU A 79 -34.01 2.90 -9.29
N GLN A 80 -33.10 2.28 -10.04
CA GLN A 80 -33.38 1.11 -10.88
C GLN A 80 -33.14 -0.24 -10.17
N THR A 81 -32.24 -0.30 -9.19
CA THR A 81 -31.73 -1.57 -8.63
C THR A 81 -31.70 -1.64 -7.11
N GLY A 82 -32.01 -0.54 -6.41
CA GLY A 82 -31.89 -0.45 -4.96
C GLY A 82 -30.48 -0.13 -4.48
N ALA A 83 -30.38 0.41 -3.26
CA ALA A 83 -29.14 0.99 -2.72
C ALA A 83 -27.99 -0.02 -2.58
N ASP A 84 -28.29 -1.22 -2.08
CA ASP A 84 -27.26 -2.25 -1.84
C ASP A 84 -26.68 -2.78 -3.16
N ALA A 85 -27.54 -3.04 -4.16
CA ALA A 85 -27.11 -3.51 -5.47
C ALA A 85 -26.30 -2.45 -6.22
N ALA A 86 -26.74 -1.18 -6.20
CA ALA A 86 -25.99 -0.07 -6.80
C ALA A 86 -24.61 0.09 -6.12
N THR A 87 -24.56 0.04 -4.79
CA THR A 87 -23.32 0.12 -4.00
C THR A 87 -22.36 -1.02 -4.36
N GLN A 88 -22.83 -2.27 -4.33
CA GLN A 88 -22.01 -3.44 -4.66
C GLN A 88 -21.46 -3.39 -6.09
N ARG A 89 -22.26 -2.94 -7.07
CA ARG A 89 -21.82 -2.77 -8.46
C ARG A 89 -20.69 -1.74 -8.56
N VAL A 90 -20.86 -0.56 -7.98
CA VAL A 90 -19.85 0.51 -8.04
C VAL A 90 -18.57 0.12 -7.30
N GLN A 91 -18.66 -0.42 -6.08
CA GLN A 91 -17.49 -0.88 -5.32
C GLN A 91 -16.72 -1.99 -6.06
N ALA A 92 -17.43 -2.90 -6.74
CA ALA A 92 -16.78 -3.93 -7.56
C ALA A 92 -16.00 -3.35 -8.75
N GLU A 93 -16.54 -2.37 -9.47
CA GLU A 93 -15.81 -1.74 -10.59
C GLU A 93 -14.65 -0.84 -10.10
N ILE A 94 -14.83 -0.10 -8.99
CA ILE A 94 -13.73 0.61 -8.32
C ILE A 94 -12.60 -0.38 -7.98
N GLY A 95 -12.93 -1.53 -7.37
CA GLY A 95 -11.96 -2.56 -7.02
C GLY A 95 -11.20 -3.13 -8.22
N ARG A 96 -11.85 -3.31 -9.37
CA ARG A 96 -11.19 -3.76 -10.62
C ARG A 96 -10.29 -2.70 -11.24
N LEU A 97 -10.69 -1.43 -11.17
CA LEU A 97 -9.92 -0.33 -11.73
C LEU A 97 -8.75 0.09 -10.83
N LEU A 98 -8.88 -0.12 -9.52
CA LEU A 98 -7.93 0.36 -8.50
C LEU A 98 -6.46 0.07 -8.83
N PRO A 99 -6.02 -1.12 -9.30
CA PRO A 99 -4.61 -1.37 -9.58
C PRO A 99 -4.00 -0.42 -10.63
N ALA A 100 -4.78 -0.02 -11.64
CA ALA A 100 -4.33 0.90 -12.70
C ALA A 100 -4.25 2.36 -12.22
N TYR A 101 -5.10 2.74 -11.26
CA TYR A 101 -5.18 4.08 -10.71
C TYR A 101 -4.26 4.30 -9.49
N GLN A 102 -4.04 3.26 -8.68
CA GLN A 102 -3.25 3.32 -7.44
C GLN A 102 -1.80 3.74 -7.72
N ALA A 103 -1.15 3.17 -8.75
CA ALA A 103 0.22 3.52 -9.09
C ALA A 103 0.38 5.02 -9.47
N ARG A 104 -0.60 5.59 -10.19
CA ARG A 104 -0.62 7.02 -10.54
C ARG A 104 -0.84 7.87 -9.29
N TRP A 105 -1.79 7.48 -8.44
CA TRP A 105 -2.09 8.18 -7.18
C TRP A 105 -0.92 8.18 -6.19
N ASP A 106 -0.26 7.04 -6.03
CA ASP A 106 0.92 6.89 -5.16
C ASP A 106 2.12 7.69 -5.68
N GLY A 107 2.29 7.76 -7.01
CA GLY A 107 3.27 8.65 -7.65
C GLY A 107 3.00 10.14 -7.41
N MET A 108 1.73 10.56 -7.40
CA MET A 108 1.35 11.94 -7.07
C MET A 108 1.61 12.26 -5.60
N LEU A 109 1.29 11.34 -4.67
CA LEU A 109 1.68 11.45 -3.27
C LEU A 109 3.19 11.58 -3.10
N ALA A 110 3.97 10.74 -3.79
CA ALA A 110 5.43 10.79 -3.73
C ALA A 110 5.96 12.14 -4.22
N ALA A 111 5.48 12.62 -5.37
CA ALA A 111 5.83 13.93 -5.90
C ALA A 111 5.53 15.07 -4.90
N ILE A 112 4.37 15.03 -4.21
CA ILE A 112 4.03 15.99 -3.16
C ILE A 112 5.03 15.95 -2.01
N TYR A 113 5.32 14.77 -1.45
CA TYR A 113 6.31 14.66 -0.35
C TYR A 113 7.70 15.14 -0.77
N ALA A 114 8.10 14.93 -2.03
CA ALA A 114 9.35 15.45 -2.59
C ALA A 114 9.40 16.99 -2.74
N ARG A 115 8.25 17.69 -2.80
CA ARG A 115 8.22 19.17 -2.72
C ARG A 115 8.54 19.69 -1.32
N HIS A 116 8.24 18.91 -0.28
CA HIS A 116 8.25 19.35 1.12
C HIS A 116 9.40 18.80 1.98
N PHE A 117 10.17 17.83 1.48
CA PHE A 117 11.29 17.20 2.17
C PHE A 117 12.46 16.94 1.22
N SER A 118 13.69 16.99 1.74
CA SER A 118 14.88 16.52 1.01
C SER A 118 14.88 14.99 0.89
N ALA A 119 15.64 14.47 -0.08
CA ALA A 119 15.82 13.03 -0.27
C ALA A 119 16.30 12.31 1.01
N ASP A 120 17.24 12.90 1.76
CA ASP A 120 17.72 12.35 3.03
C ASP A 120 16.65 12.33 4.12
N ALA A 121 15.82 13.38 4.19
CA ALA A 121 14.72 13.46 5.16
C ALA A 121 13.64 12.42 4.85
N LEU A 122 13.30 12.24 3.56
CA LEU A 122 12.41 11.20 3.08
C LEU A 122 12.97 9.80 3.35
N HIS A 123 14.26 9.58 3.10
CA HIS A 123 14.93 8.30 3.37
C HIS A 123 14.96 8.00 4.89
N SER A 124 15.21 9.00 5.73
CA SER A 124 15.14 8.88 7.19
C SER A 124 13.72 8.55 7.66
N LEU A 125 12.69 9.21 7.13
CA LEU A 125 11.29 8.89 7.42
C LEU A 125 10.93 7.47 6.95
N ALA A 126 11.34 7.08 5.74
CA ALA A 126 11.06 5.77 5.15
C ALA A 126 11.82 4.62 5.83
N SER A 127 12.97 4.87 6.46
CA SER A 127 13.75 3.84 7.18
C SER A 127 13.41 3.77 8.68
N GLN A 128 13.36 4.93 9.36
CA GLN A 128 13.25 5.06 10.81
C GLN A 128 11.82 5.31 11.32
N GLY A 129 10.94 5.83 10.46
CA GLY A 129 9.55 6.16 10.80
C GLY A 129 9.45 7.18 11.94
N THR A 130 8.73 6.84 13.00
CA THR A 130 8.53 7.72 14.18
C THR A 130 9.83 8.05 14.93
N ARG A 131 10.91 7.28 14.71
CA ARG A 131 12.25 7.58 15.27
C ARG A 131 13.05 8.57 14.41
N SER A 132 12.58 8.91 13.21
CA SER A 132 13.23 9.92 12.37
C SER A 132 13.16 11.29 13.04
N PRO A 133 14.24 12.11 13.01
CA PRO A 133 14.20 13.50 13.46
C PRO A 133 13.17 14.35 12.71
N HIS A 134 12.70 13.89 11.54
CA HIS A 134 11.70 14.59 10.73
C HIS A 134 10.24 14.16 11.04
N ALA A 135 10.01 13.19 11.93
CA ALA A 135 8.68 12.62 12.18
C ALA A 135 7.64 13.65 12.65
N ALA A 136 8.03 14.61 13.49
CA ALA A 136 7.15 15.68 13.94
C ALA A 136 6.70 16.59 12.76
N ARG A 137 7.62 16.95 11.87
CA ARG A 137 7.33 17.73 10.65
C ARG A 137 6.45 16.95 9.67
N PHE A 138 6.68 15.64 9.51
CA PHE A 138 5.84 14.76 8.69
C PHE A 138 4.39 14.79 9.17
N ASN A 139 4.15 14.57 10.48
CA ASN A 139 2.81 14.63 11.05
C ASN A 139 2.15 16.01 10.87
N ALA A 140 2.90 17.11 11.04
CA ALA A 140 2.38 18.46 10.83
C ALA A 140 2.00 18.75 9.35
N LEU A 141 2.67 18.12 8.40
CA LEU A 141 2.44 18.34 6.96
C LEU A 141 1.18 17.63 6.44
N GLN A 142 0.63 16.64 7.15
CA GLN A 142 -0.45 15.79 6.62
C GLN A 142 -1.68 16.56 6.10
N ASN A 143 -2.05 17.68 6.73
CA ASN A 143 -3.13 18.53 6.26
C ASN A 143 -2.81 19.24 4.94
N THR A 144 -1.56 19.69 4.77
CA THR A 144 -1.06 20.30 3.52
C THR A 144 -1.02 19.27 2.40
N VAL A 145 -0.48 18.06 2.64
CA VAL A 145 -0.50 16.96 1.66
C VAL A 145 -1.93 16.59 1.26
N ALA A 146 -2.87 16.56 2.20
CA ALA A 146 -4.27 16.29 1.91
C ALA A 146 -4.96 17.42 1.12
N ALA A 147 -4.55 18.68 1.30
CA ALA A 147 -5.03 19.79 0.49
C ALA A 147 -4.45 19.73 -0.94
N GLU A 148 -3.14 19.51 -1.07
CA GLU A 148 -2.45 19.38 -2.35
C GLU A 148 -2.94 18.16 -3.14
N MET A 149 -3.16 17.00 -2.52
CA MET A 149 -3.78 15.85 -3.18
C MET A 149 -5.21 16.13 -3.67
N ARG A 150 -6.00 16.90 -2.92
CA ARG A 150 -7.35 17.29 -3.38
C ARG A 150 -7.32 18.23 -4.58
N ALA A 151 -6.28 19.04 -4.73
CA ALA A 151 -6.10 19.91 -5.90
C ALA A 151 -5.49 19.13 -7.08
N ASP A 152 -4.29 18.56 -6.88
CA ASP A 152 -3.49 17.94 -7.92
C ASP A 152 -4.16 16.65 -8.47
N ALA A 153 -4.69 15.79 -7.59
CA ALA A 153 -5.23 14.47 -7.97
C ALA A 153 -6.74 14.46 -8.24
N GLN A 154 -7.43 15.61 -8.19
CA GLN A 154 -8.86 15.71 -8.55
C GLN A 154 -9.18 15.17 -9.95
N PRO A 155 -8.37 15.40 -11.01
CA PRO A 155 -8.64 14.85 -12.33
C PRO A 155 -8.56 13.31 -12.34
N LEU A 156 -7.58 12.74 -11.64
CA LEU A 156 -7.39 11.29 -11.53
C LEU A 156 -8.56 10.62 -10.80
N LEU A 157 -9.00 11.22 -9.68
CA LEU A 157 -10.16 10.72 -8.92
C LEU A 157 -11.45 10.79 -9.74
N ARG A 158 -11.69 11.91 -10.43
CA ARG A 158 -12.87 12.05 -11.33
C ARG A 158 -12.86 11.02 -12.45
N GLN A 159 -11.69 10.73 -13.04
CA GLN A 159 -11.56 9.71 -14.09
C GLN A 159 -11.90 8.30 -13.55
N LEU A 160 -11.36 7.92 -12.38
CA LEU A 160 -11.70 6.64 -11.72
C LEU A 160 -13.20 6.51 -11.43
N VAL A 161 -13.82 7.57 -10.90
CA VAL A 161 -15.26 7.60 -10.58
C VAL A 161 -16.12 7.48 -11.84
N ALA A 162 -15.76 8.20 -12.91
CA ALA A 162 -16.46 8.12 -14.19
C ALA A 162 -16.38 6.70 -14.78
N ASP A 163 -15.16 6.13 -14.89
CA ASP A 163 -14.96 4.77 -15.40
C ASP A 163 -15.75 3.73 -14.60
N ALA A 164 -15.77 3.86 -13.26
CA ALA A 164 -16.50 2.95 -12.38
C ALA A 164 -18.02 3.05 -12.59
N LEU A 165 -18.58 4.27 -12.62
CA LEU A 165 -20.03 4.50 -12.83
C LEU A 165 -20.48 4.05 -14.23
N THR A 166 -19.68 4.32 -15.28
CA THR A 166 -19.98 3.88 -16.65
C THR A 166 -20.01 2.36 -16.76
N ARG A 167 -19.11 1.64 -16.07
CA ARG A 167 -19.12 0.17 -16.05
C ARG A 167 -20.23 -0.41 -15.16
N ALA A 168 -20.51 0.23 -14.03
CA ALA A 168 -21.46 -0.28 -13.03
C ALA A 168 -22.94 -0.09 -13.43
N SER A 169 -23.23 0.90 -14.28
CA SER A 169 -24.57 1.17 -14.84
C SER A 169 -24.93 0.31 -16.05
N GLN A 170 -23.97 -0.39 -16.65
CA GLN A 170 -24.24 -1.33 -17.75
C GLN A 170 -24.89 -2.63 -17.24
N PRO A 171 -25.82 -3.23 -18.01
CA PRO A 171 -26.26 -4.60 -17.75
C PRO A 171 -25.07 -5.58 -17.93
N ARG A 172 -25.03 -6.63 -17.12
CA ARG A 172 -24.06 -7.73 -17.21
C ARG A 172 -24.72 -9.00 -17.72
#